data_AF-A0A9R1RQU8-F1
#
_entry.id   AF-A0A9R1RQU8-F1
#
_cell.length_a   1.000
_cell.length_b   1.000
_cell.length_c   1.000
_cell.angle_alpha   90.00
_cell.angle_beta   90.00
_cell.angle_gamma   90.00
#
_symmetry.space_group_name_H-M   'P 1'
#
loop_
_entity.id
_entity.type
_entity.pdbx_description
1 polymer ?
#
loop_
_entity_poly.entity_id
_entity_poly.type
_entity_poly.pdbx_seq_one_letter_code
_entity_poly.pdbx_strand_id
1 'polypeptide(L)'
;MANKDPSAVVANLLAPAEKQRRAHRAYIASITLEDIAQYFHLPIREASRTLKIGLSILKKKCRQHGIPRWPHRKLKSLDSLIHDLEFVIDDETERDGVKQEDHMQDEKENQDAIEALAKRKRMLETEKATIQQKPTLDLMAETKQFRQYVFKRKYRAKTLVSE
;
A
#
# COMPACT_ATOMS: atom_id res chain seq x y z
N MET A 1 0.06 39.18 20.69
CA MET A 1 1.23 38.57 20.02
C MET A 1 1.86 37.58 20.98
N ALA A 2 1.50 36.30 20.90
CA ALA A 2 2.05 35.26 21.76
C ALA A 2 3.10 34.49 20.95
N ASN A 3 4.37 34.83 21.16
CA ASN A 3 5.50 34.11 20.58
C ASN A 3 5.58 32.74 21.25
N LYS A 4 5.27 31.69 20.49
CA LYS A 4 5.47 30.30 20.90
C LYS A 4 6.91 29.93 20.57
N ASP A 5 7.75 29.83 21.59
CA ASP A 5 9.16 29.50 21.45
C ASP A 5 9.37 28.19 20.65
N PRO A 6 10.16 28.21 19.56
CA PRO A 6 10.41 27.05 18.71
C PRO A 6 11.37 26.01 19.34
N SER A 7 11.79 26.20 20.58
CA SER A 7 12.79 25.35 21.25
C SER A 7 12.22 23.98 21.69
N ALA A 8 10.90 23.89 21.93
CA ALA A 8 10.28 22.65 22.44
C ALA A 8 10.14 21.53 21.39
N VAL A 9 10.15 21.84 20.09
CA VAL A 9 10.03 20.83 19.02
C VAL A 9 11.33 20.08 18.73
N VAL A 10 12.48 20.62 19.16
CA VAL A 10 13.79 20.02 18.87
C VAL A 10 14.19 18.92 19.88
N ALA A 11 13.50 18.84 21.02
CA ALA A 11 13.82 17.92 22.10
C ALA A 11 13.44 16.44 21.86
N ASN A 12 12.68 16.12 20.79
CA ASN A 12 12.18 14.76 20.57
C ASN A 12 13.04 13.90 19.62
N LEU A 13 14.20 14.40 19.15
CA LEU A 13 15.07 13.71 18.19
C LEU A 13 16.12 12.78 18.81
N LEU A 14 16.16 12.66 20.14
CA LEU A 14 17.17 11.87 20.84
C LEU A 14 16.59 10.92 21.89
N ALA A 15 15.38 10.38 21.67
CA ALA A 15 14.91 9.27 22.48
C ALA A 15 15.82 8.04 22.19
N PRO A 16 16.55 7.50 23.18
CA PRO A 16 17.33 6.29 22.98
C PRO A 16 16.36 5.18 22.60
N ALA A 17 16.62 4.49 21.48
CA ALA A 17 15.82 3.35 21.05
C ALA A 17 15.76 2.34 22.19
N GLU A 18 14.62 2.29 22.89
CA GLU A 18 14.40 1.36 23.98
C GLU A 18 14.71 -0.04 23.47
N LYS A 19 15.71 -0.70 24.08
CA LYS A 19 16.15 -2.03 23.67
C LYS A 19 15.04 -3.02 24.01
N GLN A 20 14.10 -3.19 23.08
CA GLN A 20 12.97 -4.08 23.26
C GLN A 20 13.47 -5.52 23.45
N ARG A 21 13.00 -6.18 24.52
CA ARG A 21 13.39 -7.56 24.84
C ARG A 21 12.96 -8.48 23.68
N ARG A 22 13.91 -9.29 23.20
CA ARG A 22 13.66 -10.27 22.13
C ARG A 22 12.66 -11.32 22.59
N ALA A 23 11.86 -11.83 21.67
CA ALA A 23 10.92 -12.90 21.95
C ALA A 23 11.63 -14.18 22.40
N HIS A 24 10.97 -14.96 23.26
CA HIS A 24 11.50 -16.21 23.78
C HIS A 24 11.62 -17.26 22.66
N ARG A 25 12.58 -18.19 22.79
CA ARG A 25 12.85 -19.22 21.76
C ARG A 25 11.63 -20.10 21.46
N ALA A 26 10.82 -20.40 22.48
CA ALA A 26 9.58 -21.18 22.32
C ALA A 26 8.58 -20.49 21.38
N TYR A 27 8.39 -19.18 21.55
CA TYR A 27 7.51 -18.38 20.66
C TYR A 27 8.05 -18.36 19.22
N ILE A 28 9.36 -18.14 19.04
CA ILE A 28 9.98 -18.14 17.71
C ILE A 28 9.75 -19.48 16.98
N ALA A 29 9.81 -20.60 17.72
CA ALA A 29 9.57 -21.92 17.16
C ALA A 29 8.11 -22.10 16.73
N SER A 30 7.16 -21.62 17.55
CA SER A 30 5.72 -21.78 17.32
C SER A 30 5.11 -20.80 16.31
N ILE A 31 5.83 -19.75 15.91
CA ILE A 31 5.36 -18.81 14.86
C ILE A 31 4.89 -19.60 13.63
N THR A 32 3.69 -19.29 13.17
CA THR A 32 3.08 -19.89 11.98
C THR A 32 3.25 -18.98 10.75
N LEU A 33 2.82 -19.45 9.58
CA LEU A 33 2.79 -18.59 8.40
C LEU A 33 1.74 -17.49 8.56
N GLU A 34 0.61 -17.82 9.15
CA GLU A 34 -0.51 -16.93 9.42
C GLU A 34 -0.09 -15.75 10.32
N ASP A 35 0.73 -16.02 11.34
CA ASP A 35 1.31 -14.99 12.21
C ASP A 35 2.21 -14.03 11.42
N ILE A 36 3.02 -14.56 10.50
CA ILE A 36 3.92 -13.75 9.67
C ILE A 36 3.12 -12.95 8.63
N ALA A 37 2.10 -13.56 8.05
CA ALA A 37 1.34 -13.01 6.93
C ALA A 37 0.64 -11.71 7.30
N GLN A 38 0.15 -11.61 8.53
CA GLN A 38 -0.45 -10.39 9.08
C GLN A 38 0.43 -9.15 8.90
N TYR A 39 1.77 -9.31 8.84
CA TYR A 39 2.72 -8.21 8.74
C TYR A 39 3.25 -7.95 7.32
N PHE A 40 2.77 -8.63 6.28
CA PHE A 40 3.25 -8.43 4.92
C PHE A 40 3.05 -7.00 4.38
N HIS A 41 2.08 -6.27 4.92
CA HIS A 41 1.84 -4.86 4.65
C HIS A 41 2.95 -3.93 5.18
N LEU A 42 3.88 -4.44 6.00
CA LEU A 42 5.02 -3.70 6.54
C LEU A 42 6.34 -4.07 5.85
N PRO A 43 7.35 -3.18 5.84
CA PRO A 43 8.72 -3.56 5.55
C PRO A 43 9.19 -4.66 6.50
N ILE A 44 9.97 -5.63 6.01
CA ILE A 44 10.45 -6.76 6.82
C ILE A 44 11.21 -6.34 8.09
N ARG A 45 11.86 -5.17 8.08
CA ARG A 45 12.53 -4.61 9.26
C ARG A 45 11.52 -4.25 10.34
N GLU A 46 10.42 -3.61 9.96
CA GLU A 46 9.35 -3.24 10.89
C GLU A 46 8.60 -4.47 11.36
N ALA A 47 8.23 -5.38 10.46
CA ALA A 47 7.62 -6.66 10.83
C ALA A 47 8.47 -7.43 11.86
N SER A 48 9.80 -7.46 11.70
CA SER A 48 10.69 -8.11 12.66
C SER A 48 10.71 -7.45 14.03
N ARG A 49 10.58 -6.11 14.09
CA ARG A 49 10.47 -5.36 15.35
C ARG A 49 9.14 -5.64 16.04
N THR A 50 8.04 -5.62 15.29
CA THR A 50 6.69 -5.90 15.81
C THR A 50 6.60 -7.31 16.39
N LEU A 51 7.17 -8.30 15.69
CA LEU A 51 7.27 -9.69 16.15
C LEU A 51 8.36 -9.91 17.22
N LYS A 52 9.18 -8.90 17.53
CA LYS A 52 10.33 -8.96 18.46
C LYS A 52 11.32 -10.10 18.14
N ILE A 53 11.48 -10.42 16.85
CA ILE A 53 12.40 -11.44 16.35
C ILE A 53 13.53 -10.81 15.54
N GLY A 54 14.70 -11.44 15.55
CA GLY A 54 15.81 -11.00 14.72
C GLY A 54 15.48 -11.12 13.23
N LEU A 55 15.89 -10.15 12.41
CA LEU A 55 15.64 -10.14 10.96
C LEU A 55 16.09 -11.44 10.26
N SER A 56 17.25 -11.99 10.65
CA SER A 56 17.76 -13.24 10.10
C SER A 56 16.89 -14.45 10.47
N ILE A 57 16.31 -14.44 11.67
CA ILE A 57 15.39 -15.49 12.14
C ILE A 57 14.07 -15.41 11.38
N LEU A 58 13.52 -14.20 11.23
CA LEU A 58 12.31 -13.99 10.41
C LEU A 58 12.53 -14.48 8.97
N LYS A 59 13.67 -14.11 8.35
CA LYS A 59 14.02 -14.59 7.01
C LYS A 59 14.15 -16.11 6.95
N LYS A 60 14.74 -16.75 7.97
CA LYS A 60 14.85 -18.21 8.03
C LYS A 60 13.47 -18.86 8.08
N LYS A 61 12.58 -18.34 8.93
CA LYS A 61 11.20 -18.82 9.08
C LYS A 61 10.40 -18.60 7.78
N CYS A 62 10.52 -17.44 7.14
CA CYS A 62 9.90 -17.17 5.83
C CYS A 62 10.32 -18.20 4.77
N ARG A 63 11.62 -18.52 4.68
CA ARG A 63 12.12 -19.54 3.74
C ARG A 63 11.57 -20.93 4.04
N GLN A 64 11.40 -21.30 5.33
CA GLN A 64 10.77 -22.57 5.72
C GLN A 64 9.32 -22.66 5.26
N HIS A 65 8.61 -21.53 5.22
CA HIS A 65 7.25 -21.45 4.67
C HIS A 65 7.20 -21.17 3.16
N GLY A 66 8.32 -21.35 2.45
CA GLY A 66 8.36 -21.17 0.99
C GLY A 66 8.32 -19.72 0.51
N ILE A 67 8.62 -18.73 1.36
CA ILE A 67 8.64 -17.31 1.01
C ILE A 67 10.10 -16.82 0.91
N PRO A 68 10.73 -16.94 -0.27
CA PRO A 68 12.11 -16.50 -0.46
C PRO A 68 12.24 -14.97 -0.50
N ARG A 69 11.17 -14.26 -0.89
CA ARG A 69 11.14 -12.81 -1.04
C ARG A 69 9.92 -12.23 -0.32
N TRP A 70 10.17 -11.22 0.51
CA TRP A 70 9.13 -10.53 1.27
C TRP A 70 8.17 -9.76 0.33
N PRO A 71 6.84 -9.96 0.43
CA PRO A 71 5.87 -9.47 -0.55
C PRO A 71 5.54 -7.97 -0.45
N HIS A 72 6.00 -7.27 0.60
CA HIS A 72 5.68 -5.86 0.88
C HIS A 72 5.77 -4.93 -0.35
N ARG A 73 6.78 -5.09 -1.21
CA ARG A 73 6.93 -4.22 -2.39
C ARG A 73 5.76 -4.34 -3.36
N LYS A 74 5.20 -5.56 -3.52
CA LYS A 74 4.04 -5.82 -4.37
C LYS A 74 2.78 -5.25 -3.74
N LEU A 75 2.56 -5.53 -2.44
CA LEU A 75 1.41 -5.00 -1.69
C LEU A 75 1.38 -3.48 -1.68
N LYS A 76 2.49 -2.82 -1.36
CA LYS A 76 2.61 -1.37 -1.41
C LYS A 76 2.31 -0.79 -2.80
N SER A 77 2.72 -1.49 -3.86
CA SER A 77 2.40 -1.06 -5.24
C SER A 77 0.91 -1.17 -5.54
N LEU A 78 0.24 -2.23 -5.06
CA LEU A 78 -1.20 -2.41 -5.23
C LEU A 78 -1.98 -1.37 -4.42
N ASP A 79 -1.58 -1.14 -3.16
CA ASP A 79 -2.17 -0.12 -2.28
C ASP A 79 -2.10 1.27 -2.89
N SER A 80 -0.94 1.63 -3.47
CA SER A 80 -0.80 2.92 -4.14
C SER A 80 -1.74 3.06 -5.34
N LEU A 81 -1.95 2.00 -6.12
CA LEU A 81 -2.83 2.04 -7.29
C LEU A 81 -4.31 2.08 -6.87
N ILE A 82 -4.68 1.35 -5.81
CA ILE A 82 -6.03 1.36 -5.24
C ILE A 82 -6.34 2.77 -4.72
N HIS A 83 -5.42 3.35 -3.95
CA HIS A 83 -5.59 4.70 -3.41
C HIS A 83 -5.66 5.77 -4.51
N ASP A 84 -4.84 5.66 -5.56
CA ASP A 84 -4.93 6.54 -6.73
C ASP A 84 -6.31 6.44 -7.40
N LEU A 85 -6.89 5.24 -7.49
CA LEU A 85 -8.22 5.03 -8.08
C LEU A 85 -9.33 5.55 -7.17
N GLU A 86 -9.24 5.35 -5.86
CA GLU A 86 -10.19 5.87 -4.86
C GLU A 86 -10.29 7.39 -4.96
N PHE A 87 -9.15 8.07 -4.98
CA PHE A 87 -9.11 9.53 -5.12
C PHE A 87 -9.82 10.02 -6.39
N VAL A 88 -9.64 9.32 -7.52
CA VAL A 88 -10.30 9.69 -8.78
C VAL A 88 -11.80 9.41 -8.72
N ILE A 89 -12.22 8.27 -8.16
CA ILE A 89 -13.64 7.95 -8.00
C ILE A 89 -14.32 9.01 -7.13
N ASP A 90 -13.71 9.36 -6.00
CA ASP A 90 -14.26 10.34 -5.07
C ASP A 90 -14.41 11.73 -5.75
N ASP A 91 -13.39 12.20 -6.49
CA ASP A 91 -13.44 13.48 -7.25
C ASP A 91 -14.56 13.51 -8.31
N GLU A 92 -14.74 12.43 -9.08
CA GLU A 92 -15.79 12.35 -10.11
C GLU A 92 -17.19 12.26 -9.49
N THR A 93 -17.35 11.57 -8.35
CA THR A 93 -18.65 11.48 -7.66
C THR A 93 -19.07 12.80 -7.00
N GLU A 94 -18.12 13.59 -6.50
CA GLU A 94 -18.41 14.91 -5.92
C GLU A 94 -18.80 15.93 -6.98
N ARG A 95 -18.21 15.85 -8.19
CA ARG A 95 -18.50 16.77 -9.30
C ARG A 95 -19.92 16.61 -9.85
N ASP A 96 -20.46 15.39 -9.81
CA ASP A 96 -21.82 15.05 -10.28
C ASP A 96 -22.94 15.63 -9.38
N GLY A 97 -22.60 16.09 -8.17
CA GLY A 97 -23.55 16.73 -7.24
C GLY A 97 -23.99 18.15 -7.63
N VAL A 98 -23.33 18.78 -8.62
CA VAL A 98 -23.65 20.13 -9.12
C VAL A 98 -24.38 20.01 -10.45
N LYS A 99 -25.65 19.61 -10.40
CA LYS A 99 -26.46 19.35 -11.61
C LYS A 99 -26.73 20.64 -12.40
N GLN A 100 -26.43 20.60 -13.70
CA GLN A 100 -26.97 21.51 -14.72
C GLN A 100 -27.77 20.65 -15.71
N GLU A 101 -29.02 21.03 -15.99
CA GLU A 101 -30.12 20.10 -16.35
C GLU A 101 -30.12 19.54 -17.80
N ASP A 102 -29.07 19.68 -18.62
CA ASP A 102 -29.22 19.54 -20.09
C ASP A 102 -28.42 18.43 -20.83
N HIS A 103 -27.73 17.49 -20.17
CA HIS A 103 -26.92 16.47 -20.89
C HIS A 103 -27.04 15.02 -20.36
N MET A 104 -28.14 14.32 -20.69
CA MET A 104 -28.33 12.88 -20.41
C MET A 104 -27.22 11.95 -20.96
N GLN A 105 -26.53 12.36 -22.04
CA GLN A 105 -25.45 11.56 -22.65
C GLN A 105 -24.17 11.62 -21.79
N ASP A 106 -23.85 12.80 -21.25
CA ASP A 106 -22.66 13.04 -20.44
C ASP A 106 -22.77 12.33 -19.08
N GLU A 107 -23.97 12.29 -18.50
CA GLU A 107 -24.26 11.53 -17.27
C GLU A 107 -24.00 10.03 -17.44
N LYS A 108 -24.40 9.45 -18.59
CA LYS A 108 -24.17 8.03 -18.88
C LYS A 108 -22.67 7.74 -19.06
N GLU A 109 -21.96 8.60 -19.78
CA GLU A 109 -20.51 8.44 -19.99
C GLU A 109 -19.73 8.56 -18.68
N ASN A 110 -20.13 9.49 -17.80
CA ASN A 110 -19.57 9.61 -16.45
C ASN A 110 -19.81 8.34 -15.62
N GLN A 111 -21.05 7.83 -15.63
CA GLN A 111 -21.41 6.61 -14.92
C GLN A 111 -20.63 5.38 -15.43
N ASP A 112 -20.48 5.23 -16.74
CA ASP A 112 -19.70 4.17 -17.38
C ASP A 112 -18.21 4.25 -16.97
N ALA A 113 -17.67 5.47 -16.87
CA ALA A 113 -16.30 5.70 -16.41
C ALA A 113 -16.11 5.32 -14.94
N ILE A 114 -17.03 5.72 -14.06
CA ILE A 114 -17.02 5.36 -12.63
C ILE A 114 -17.11 3.84 -12.46
N GLU A 115 -17.98 3.16 -13.20
CA GLU A 115 -18.09 1.70 -13.16
C GLU A 115 -16.79 1.02 -13.61
N ALA A 116 -16.15 1.52 -14.68
CA ALA A 116 -14.87 1.00 -15.14
C ALA A 116 -13.76 1.15 -14.10
N LEU A 117 -13.70 2.29 -13.40
CA LEU A 117 -12.76 2.53 -12.30
C LEU A 117 -13.03 1.59 -11.11
N ALA A 118 -14.30 1.42 -10.73
CA ALA A 118 -14.71 0.52 -9.65
C ALA A 118 -14.34 -0.95 -9.96
N LYS A 119 -14.58 -1.40 -11.20
CA LYS A 119 -14.18 -2.74 -11.66
C LYS A 119 -12.66 -2.92 -11.57
N ARG A 120 -11.89 -1.90 -11.95
CA ARG A 120 -10.43 -1.92 -11.87
C ARG A 120 -9.95 -1.98 -10.41
N LYS A 121 -10.55 -1.21 -9.51
CA LYS A 121 -10.27 -1.25 -8.07
C LYS A 121 -10.48 -2.66 -7.50
N ARG A 122 -11.64 -3.26 -7.77
CA ARG A 122 -11.98 -4.63 -7.32
C ARG A 122 -10.98 -5.69 -7.81
N MET A 123 -10.49 -5.54 -9.04
CA MET A 123 -9.45 -6.42 -9.59
C MET A 123 -8.13 -6.31 -8.79
N LEU A 124 -7.68 -5.10 -8.48
CA LEU A 124 -6.46 -4.89 -7.68
C LEU A 124 -6.61 -5.40 -6.25
N GLU A 125 -7.77 -5.23 -5.62
CA GLU A 125 -8.08 -5.76 -4.29
C GLU A 125 -8.04 -7.29 -4.26
N THR A 126 -8.62 -7.93 -5.28
CA THR A 126 -8.58 -9.40 -5.42
C THR A 126 -7.14 -9.89 -5.57
N GLU A 127 -6.33 -9.20 -6.38
CA GLU A 127 -4.92 -9.52 -6.52
C GLU A 127 -4.14 -9.31 -5.21
N LYS A 128 -4.40 -8.21 -4.50
CA LYS A 128 -3.79 -7.92 -3.19
C LYS A 128 -4.08 -9.04 -2.19
N ALA A 129 -5.34 -9.49 -2.10
CA ALA A 129 -5.74 -10.62 -1.27
C ALA A 129 -5.03 -11.91 -1.70
N THR A 130 -4.88 -12.14 -3.00
CA THR A 130 -4.16 -13.29 -3.54
C THR A 130 -2.67 -13.27 -3.15
N ILE A 131 -1.99 -12.11 -3.25
CA ILE A 131 -0.59 -11.95 -2.83
C ILE A 131 -0.44 -12.10 -1.31
N GLN A 132 -1.44 -11.67 -0.54
CA GLN A 132 -1.45 -11.83 0.91
C GLN A 132 -1.48 -13.32 1.32
N GLN A 133 -2.33 -14.13 0.66
CA GLN A 133 -2.45 -15.57 0.91
C GLN A 133 -1.31 -16.37 0.29
N LYS A 134 -0.84 -15.97 -0.90
CA LYS A 134 0.22 -16.64 -1.66
C LYS A 134 1.32 -15.63 -2.03
N PRO A 135 2.22 -15.30 -1.07
CA PRO A 135 3.25 -14.26 -1.23
C PRO A 135 4.24 -14.48 -2.36
N THR A 136 4.39 -15.73 -2.79
CA THR A 136 5.30 -16.16 -3.85
C THR A 136 4.80 -15.78 -5.24
N LEU A 137 3.48 -15.66 -5.44
CA LEU A 137 2.89 -15.35 -6.75
C LEU A 137 3.33 -13.97 -7.24
N ASP A 138 3.57 -13.83 -8.53
CA ASP A 138 3.91 -12.54 -9.13
C ASP A 138 2.63 -11.74 -9.46
N LEU A 139 2.79 -10.44 -9.71
CA LEU A 139 1.68 -9.59 -10.15
C LEU A 139 1.17 -10.04 -11.52
N MET A 140 -0.15 -9.95 -11.71
CA MET A 140 -0.84 -10.24 -12.96
C MET A 140 -0.36 -9.31 -14.07
N ALA A 141 -0.39 -9.80 -15.32
CA ALA A 141 0.07 -9.04 -16.48
C ALA A 141 -0.71 -7.73 -16.64
N GLU A 142 -2.03 -7.79 -16.46
CA GLU A 142 -2.94 -6.65 -16.51
C GLU A 142 -2.59 -5.59 -15.47
N THR A 143 -2.20 -5.99 -14.25
CA THR A 143 -1.77 -5.06 -13.19
C THR A 143 -0.43 -4.42 -13.52
N LYS A 144 0.51 -5.18 -14.06
CA LYS A 144 1.81 -4.64 -14.50
C LYS A 144 1.63 -3.60 -15.62
N GLN A 145 0.76 -3.88 -16.60
CA GLN A 145 0.44 -2.97 -17.69
C GLN A 145 -0.18 -1.68 -17.17
N PHE A 146 -1.19 -1.78 -16.30
CA PHE A 146 -1.82 -0.61 -15.70
C PHE A 146 -0.86 0.21 -14.85
N ARG A 147 -0.05 -0.43 -14.01
CA ARG A 147 1.01 0.26 -13.26
C ARG A 147 1.93 1.05 -14.18
N GLN A 148 2.32 0.47 -15.31
CA GLN A 148 3.17 1.14 -16.29
C GLN A 148 2.44 2.32 -16.96
N TYR A 149 1.16 2.17 -17.27
CA TYR A 149 0.32 3.23 -17.81
C TYR A 149 0.20 4.41 -16.82
N VAL A 150 -0.14 4.15 -15.56
CA VAL A 150 -0.23 5.17 -14.50
C VAL A 150 1.11 5.89 -14.34
N PHE A 151 2.22 5.14 -14.27
CA PHE A 151 3.55 5.73 -14.19
C PHE A 151 3.85 6.66 -15.37
N LYS A 152 3.58 6.22 -16.61
CA LYS A 152 3.79 7.03 -17.82
C LYS A 152 2.94 8.30 -17.81
N ARG A 153 1.67 8.23 -17.39
CA ARG A 153 0.80 9.41 -17.25
C ARG A 153 1.35 10.40 -16.22
N LYS A 154 1.67 9.92 -15.01
CA LYS A 154 2.24 10.76 -13.94
C LYS A 154 3.57 11.39 -14.34
N TYR A 155 4.43 10.65 -15.04
CA TYR A 155 5.70 11.16 -15.55
C TYR A 155 5.50 12.29 -16.56
N ARG A 156 4.65 12.08 -17.57
CA ARG A 156 4.33 13.11 -18.58
C ARG A 156 3.77 14.39 -17.94
N ALA A 157 2.84 14.26 -17.00
CA ALA A 157 2.26 15.40 -16.30
C ALA A 157 3.32 16.22 -15.54
N LYS A 158 4.28 15.56 -14.88
CA LYS A 158 5.38 16.24 -14.18
C LYS A 158 6.31 16.98 -15.14
N THR A 159 6.62 16.39 -16.29
CA THR A 159 7.48 17.03 -17.30
C THR A 159 6.83 18.30 -17.84
N LEU A 160 5.53 18.27 -18.15
CA LEU A 160 4.79 19.43 -18.68
C LEU A 160 4.65 20.60 -17.69
N VAL A 161 4.66 20.33 -16.38
CA VAL A 161 4.59 21.37 -15.34
C VAL A 161 5.96 22.00 -15.04
N SER A 162 7.05 21.41 -15.55
CA SER A 162 8.42 21.87 -15.32
C SER A 162 9.01 22.68 -16.49
N GLU A 163 8.22 22.92 -17.55
CA GLU A 163 8.52 23.77 -18.71
C GLU A 163 7.80 25.12 -18.58
#